data_AF-A0A9E5MXP9-F1
#
_entry.id   AF-A0A9E5MXP9-F1
#
_cell.length_a   1.000
_cell.length_b   1.000
_cell.length_c   1.000
_cell.angle_alpha   90.00
_cell.angle_beta   90.00
_cell.angle_gamma   90.00
#
_symmetry.space_group_name_H-M   'P 1'
#
loop_
_entity.id
_entity.type
_entity.pdbx_description
1 polymer ?
#
loop_
_entity_poly.entity_id
_entity_poly.type
_entity_poly.pdbx_seq_one_letter_code
_entity_poly.pdbx_strand_id
1 'polypeptide(L)'
;MPNCLDTTRADLPAEQLATPDQRPAADVVIYDGKCRFCIGQIQRLARWDRGGRLAFLSLHDPLIAQRYPDLSPEQLLSDMYVVDRRGVRHRGAAAWRYLACRLPRLWWLCPLLYLPGSLPLWQWLYRRIADRRYRLAAGESCDDGSCRVPGKP
;
A
#
# COMPACT_ATOMS: atom_id res chain seq x y z
N MET A 1 15.11 1.32 32.15
CA MET A 1 15.71 0.60 31.00
C MET A 1 15.74 -0.88 31.36
N PRO A 2 15.17 -1.74 30.51
CA PRO A 2 15.92 -2.22 29.35
C PRO A 2 15.32 -1.75 28.02
N ASN A 3 16.23 -1.75 27.06
CA ASN A 3 16.18 -1.18 25.73
C ASN A 3 15.63 -2.25 24.77
N CYS A 4 14.45 -2.05 24.19
CA CYS A 4 13.95 -2.89 23.09
C CYS A 4 14.39 -2.29 21.76
N LEU A 5 15.71 -2.18 21.59
CA LEU A 5 16.33 -2.16 20.27
C LEU A 5 16.77 -3.59 20.00
N ASP A 6 15.83 -4.44 19.55
CA ASP A 6 16.20 -5.70 18.92
C ASP A 6 15.80 -5.63 17.45
N THR A 7 16.80 -5.32 16.64
CA THR A 7 16.69 -5.21 15.19
C THR A 7 16.83 -6.60 14.61
N THR A 8 15.75 -7.18 14.10
CA THR A 8 15.85 -8.27 13.13
C THR A 8 14.88 -8.07 11.96
N ARG A 9 15.48 -7.88 10.78
CA ARG A 9 14.93 -7.86 9.40
C ARG A 9 14.38 -6.53 8.84
N ALA A 10 15.28 -5.77 8.20
CA ALA A 10 15.12 -5.28 6.82
C ALA A 10 13.81 -4.56 6.39
N ASP A 11 13.11 -3.88 7.28
CA ASP A 11 11.92 -3.09 6.95
C ASP A 11 12.16 -1.60 7.30
N LEU A 12 12.15 -0.74 6.29
CA LEU A 12 12.27 0.71 6.45
C LEU A 12 11.05 1.21 7.25
N PRO A 13 11.23 1.92 8.38
CA PRO A 13 10.11 2.50 9.11
C PRO A 13 9.30 3.39 8.16
N ALA A 14 7.96 3.35 8.25
CA ALA A 14 7.07 4.03 7.31
C ALA A 14 7.34 5.55 7.24
N GLU A 15 7.88 6.13 8.30
CA GLU A 15 8.34 7.53 8.39
C GLU A 15 9.55 7.87 7.50
N GLN A 16 10.31 6.88 7.01
CA GLN A 16 11.44 7.10 6.09
C GLN A 16 11.04 7.00 4.60
N LEU A 17 9.77 6.79 4.31
CA LEU A 17 9.30 6.72 2.92
C LEU A 17 9.22 8.12 2.31
N ALA A 18 9.62 8.23 1.05
CA ALA A 18 9.66 9.52 0.36
C ALA A 18 8.25 10.10 0.23
N THR A 19 8.06 11.33 0.71
CA THR A 19 6.75 12.01 0.66
C THR A 19 6.52 12.67 -0.69
N PRO A 20 5.26 13.01 -1.03
CA PRO A 20 4.94 13.74 -2.26
C PRO A 20 5.67 15.08 -2.38
N ASP A 21 6.01 15.72 -1.26
CA ASP A 21 6.73 17.00 -1.25
C ASP A 21 8.20 16.84 -1.59
N GLN A 22 8.83 15.72 -1.20
CA GLN A 22 10.19 15.37 -1.59
C GLN A 22 10.29 14.94 -3.06
N ARG A 23 9.18 14.41 -3.61
CA ARG A 23 9.12 13.90 -5.00
C ARG A 23 7.84 14.36 -5.69
N PRO A 24 7.74 15.64 -6.08
CA PRO A 24 6.51 16.19 -6.67
C PRO A 24 6.16 15.57 -8.03
N ALA A 25 7.16 15.00 -8.72
CA ALA A 25 6.99 14.27 -9.96
C ALA A 25 6.80 12.75 -9.77
N ALA A 26 6.68 12.23 -8.55
CA ALA A 26 6.43 10.80 -8.33
C ALA A 26 4.93 10.47 -8.35
N ASP A 27 4.61 9.22 -8.65
CA ASP A 27 3.25 8.71 -8.45
C ASP A 27 3.01 8.54 -6.94
N VAL A 28 1.87 8.99 -6.44
CA VAL A 28 1.57 9.00 -5.01
C VAL A 28 0.79 7.76 -4.62
N VAL A 29 1.38 6.93 -3.75
CA VAL A 29 0.75 5.74 -3.17
C VAL A 29 0.14 6.11 -1.83
N ILE A 30 -1.18 6.02 -1.74
CA ILE A 30 -1.94 6.27 -0.51
C ILE A 30 -2.27 4.93 0.15
N TYR A 31 -1.96 4.82 1.44
CA TYR A 31 -2.09 3.58 2.20
C TYR A 31 -2.58 3.80 3.63
N ASP A 32 -3.01 2.72 4.29
CA ASP A 32 -3.37 2.74 5.70
C ASP A 32 -2.15 2.49 6.60
N GLY A 33 -1.68 3.56 7.26
CA GLY A 33 -0.59 3.52 8.23
C GLY A 33 -0.89 2.78 9.54
N LYS A 34 -2.13 2.32 9.77
CA LYS A 34 -2.49 1.47 10.92
C LYS A 34 -2.58 -0.02 10.56
N CYS A 35 -2.48 -0.37 9.28
CA CYS A 35 -2.57 -1.75 8.82
C CYS A 35 -1.17 -2.33 8.53
N ARG A 36 -0.70 -3.26 9.37
CA ARG A 36 0.61 -3.93 9.20
C ARG A 36 0.80 -4.56 7.82
N PHE A 37 -0.24 -5.18 7.28
CA PHE A 37 -0.21 -5.73 5.92
C PHE A 37 0.05 -4.64 4.88
N CYS A 38 -0.66 -3.51 4.93
CA CYS A 38 -0.46 -2.39 4.01
C CYS A 38 0.95 -1.80 4.14
N ILE A 39 1.46 -1.65 5.37
CA ILE A 39 2.82 -1.16 5.64
C ILE A 39 3.88 -2.11 5.03
N GLY A 40 3.73 -3.42 5.20
CA GLY A 40 4.64 -4.40 4.59
C GLY A 40 4.65 -4.33 3.06
N GLN A 41 3.49 -4.09 2.42
CA GLN A 41 3.40 -3.94 0.97
C GLN A 41 4.12 -2.68 0.48
N ILE A 42 3.92 -1.53 1.11
CA ILE A 42 4.58 -0.28 0.68
C ILE A 42 6.09 -0.33 0.93
N GLN A 43 6.56 -1.00 1.98
CA GLN A 43 8.00 -1.18 2.22
C GLN A 43 8.63 -2.05 1.13
N ARG A 44 7.91 -3.07 0.64
CA ARG A 44 8.34 -3.85 -0.52
C ARG A 44 8.35 -3.01 -1.80
N LEU A 45 7.31 -2.20 -2.03
CA LEU A 45 7.25 -1.28 -3.17
C LEU A 45 8.40 -0.27 -3.15
N ALA A 46 8.69 0.34 -2.00
CA ALA A 46 9.79 1.28 -1.82
C ALA A 46 11.15 0.63 -2.10
N ARG A 47 11.37 -0.62 -1.65
CA ARG A 47 12.57 -1.40 -1.95
C ARG A 47 12.70 -1.74 -3.45
N TRP A 48 11.59 -1.93 -4.13
CA TRP A 48 11.57 -2.21 -5.58
C TRP A 48 11.65 -0.94 -6.42
N ASP A 49 11.29 0.22 -5.86
CA ASP A 49 11.39 1.53 -6.50
C ASP A 49 12.82 2.10 -6.44
N ARG A 50 13.74 1.46 -7.16
CA ARG A 50 15.11 1.98 -7.32
C ARG A 50 15.19 3.30 -8.11
N GLY A 51 14.11 3.68 -8.81
CA GLY A 51 14.09 4.85 -9.68
C GLY A 51 13.49 6.09 -9.04
N GLY A 52 13.09 6.03 -7.77
CA GLY A 52 12.44 7.14 -7.08
C GLY A 52 11.14 7.59 -7.75
N ARG A 53 10.39 6.66 -8.34
CA ARG A 53 9.17 6.93 -9.12
C ARG A 53 7.94 7.01 -8.25
N LEU A 54 8.00 6.53 -7.01
CA LEU A 54 6.90 6.51 -6.07
C LEU A 54 7.17 7.47 -4.89
N ALA A 55 6.10 8.11 -4.45
CA ALA A 55 5.99 8.78 -3.17
C ALA A 55 4.89 8.10 -2.36
N PHE A 56 4.97 8.15 -1.04
CA PHE A 56 4.04 7.47 -0.15
C PHE A 56 3.37 8.48 0.76
N LEU A 57 2.06 8.33 0.95
CA LEU A 57 1.26 9.18 1.82
C LEU A 57 0.34 8.31 2.68
N SER A 58 0.43 8.47 4.00
CA SER A 58 -0.47 7.80 4.93
C SER A 58 -1.84 8.47 4.88
N LEU A 59 -2.91 7.68 4.92
CA LEU A 59 -4.28 8.20 5.01
C LEU A 59 -4.54 8.98 6.32
N HIS A 60 -3.72 8.78 7.35
CA HIS A 60 -3.82 9.50 8.63
C HIS A 60 -3.08 10.83 8.62
N ASP A 61 -2.39 11.17 7.53
CA ASP A 61 -1.67 12.42 7.37
C ASP A 61 -2.67 13.55 7.04
N PRO A 62 -2.62 14.71 7.75
CA PRO A 62 -3.50 15.85 7.44
C PRO A 62 -3.36 16.37 6.00
N LEU A 63 -2.23 16.10 5.33
CA LEU A 63 -2.02 16.46 3.93
C LEU A 63 -3.00 15.74 2.98
N ILE A 64 -3.56 14.59 3.38
CA ILE A 64 -4.52 13.85 2.54
C ILE A 64 -5.77 14.69 2.27
N ALA A 65 -6.31 15.35 3.30
CA ALA A 65 -7.51 16.16 3.20
C ALA A 65 -7.28 17.44 2.39
N GLN A 66 -6.04 17.94 2.38
CA GLN A 66 -5.66 19.12 1.61
C GLN A 66 -5.43 18.79 0.13
N ARG A 67 -4.74 17.67 -0.16
CA ARG A 67 -4.29 17.33 -1.51
C ARG A 67 -5.29 16.49 -2.29
N TYR A 68 -6.12 15.73 -1.59
CA TYR A 68 -7.13 14.84 -2.17
C TYR A 68 -8.46 14.95 -1.41
N PRO A 69 -9.08 16.14 -1.35
CA PRO A 69 -10.29 16.40 -0.55
C PRO A 69 -11.50 15.56 -0.97
N ASP A 70 -11.47 15.01 -2.18
CA ASP A 70 -12.52 14.21 -2.78
C ASP A 70 -12.34 12.70 -2.59
N LEU A 71 -11.26 12.26 -1.91
CA LEU A 71 -11.11 10.89 -1.43
C LEU A 71 -11.66 10.76 -0.01
N SER A 72 -12.71 9.97 0.16
CA SER A 72 -13.26 9.72 1.49
C SER A 72 -12.32 8.78 2.28
N PRO A 73 -12.10 9.01 3.59
CA PRO A 73 -11.31 8.11 4.43
C PRO A 73 -11.81 6.66 4.38
N GLU A 74 -13.12 6.45 4.27
CA GLU A 74 -13.74 5.12 4.18
C GLU A 74 -13.31 4.38 2.90
N GLN A 75 -13.21 5.10 1.78
CA GLN A 75 -12.71 4.54 0.52
C GLN A 75 -11.23 4.18 0.64
N LEU A 76 -10.41 5.06 1.25
CA LEU A 76 -8.98 4.84 1.47
C LEU A 76 -8.69 3.72 2.48
N LEU A 77 -9.60 3.47 3.42
CA LEU A 77 -9.52 2.34 4.35
C LEU A 77 -9.79 1.02 3.65
N SER A 78 -10.68 0.98 2.65
CA SER A 78 -11.05 -0.26 1.96
C SER A 78 -9.92 -0.79 1.07
N ASP A 79 -9.31 0.06 0.26
CA ASP A 79 -8.37 -0.33 -0.79
C ASP A 79 -7.11 0.55 -0.79
N MET A 80 -6.01 0.04 -1.33
CA MET A 80 -4.83 0.87 -1.64
C MET A 80 -5.11 1.75 -2.86
N TYR A 81 -4.66 3.00 -2.82
CA TYR A 81 -4.80 3.95 -3.92
C TYR A 81 -3.44 4.37 -4.47
N VAL A 82 -3.40 4.59 -5.78
CA VAL A 82 -2.27 5.20 -6.47
C VAL A 82 -2.80 6.33 -7.33
N VAL A 83 -2.21 7.51 -7.18
CA VAL A 83 -2.46 8.67 -8.03
C VAL A 83 -1.28 8.86 -8.95
N ASP A 84 -1.50 8.75 -10.26
CA ASP A 84 -0.45 8.97 -11.24
C ASP A 84 -0.13 10.47 -11.40
N ARG A 85 0.96 10.78 -12.11
CA ARG A 85 1.35 12.17 -12.44
C ARG A 85 0.29 12.97 -13.20
N ARG A 86 -0.68 12.31 -13.84
CA ARG A 86 -1.78 12.93 -14.58
C ARG A 86 -3.02 13.16 -13.70
N GLY A 87 -2.97 12.75 -12.43
CA GLY A 87 -4.08 12.81 -11.48
C GLY A 87 -5.06 11.65 -11.60
N VAL A 88 -4.78 10.65 -12.45
CA VAL A 88 -5.62 9.45 -12.59
C VAL A 88 -5.45 8.58 -11.37
N ARG A 89 -6.57 8.09 -10.85
CA ARG A 89 -6.63 7.31 -9.62
C ARG A 89 -6.87 5.86 -9.92
N HIS A 90 -5.99 5.03 -9.40
CA HIS A 90 -6.09 3.58 -9.47
C HIS A 90 -6.31 3.05 -8.05
N ARG A 91 -7.29 2.16 -7.87
CA ARG A 91 -7.58 1.54 -6.58
C ARG A 91 -7.48 0.01 -6.62
N GLY A 92 -7.16 -0.59 -5.49
CA GLY A 92 -7.15 -2.04 -5.30
C GLY A 92 -6.34 -2.77 -6.37
N ALA A 93 -6.96 -3.73 -7.07
CA ALA A 93 -6.31 -4.46 -8.15
C ALA A 93 -5.80 -3.56 -9.30
N ALA A 94 -6.52 -2.48 -9.61
CA ALA A 94 -6.09 -1.54 -10.66
C ALA A 94 -4.82 -0.78 -10.22
N ALA A 95 -4.69 -0.46 -8.93
CA ALA A 95 -3.49 0.15 -8.36
C ALA A 95 -2.28 -0.77 -8.50
N TRP A 96 -2.44 -2.04 -8.13
CA TRP A 96 -1.39 -3.06 -8.29
C TRP A 96 -1.01 -3.28 -9.75
N ARG A 97 -2.00 -3.31 -10.65
CA ARG A 97 -1.75 -3.41 -12.09
C ARG A 97 -0.96 -2.21 -12.62
N TYR A 98 -1.28 -1.00 -12.18
CA TYR A 98 -0.51 0.20 -12.53
C TYR A 98 0.93 0.10 -12.01
N LEU A 99 1.11 -0.21 -10.72
CA LEU A 99 2.43 -0.34 -10.10
C LEU A 99 3.29 -1.43 -10.75
N ALA A 100 2.69 -2.55 -11.15
CA ALA A 100 3.40 -3.65 -11.79
C ALA A 100 4.05 -3.22 -13.11
N CYS A 101 3.37 -2.39 -13.90
CA CYS A 101 3.93 -1.84 -15.14
C CYS A 101 4.86 -0.65 -14.90
N ARG A 102 4.77 -0.01 -13.72
CA ARG A 102 5.57 1.17 -13.37
C ARG A 102 6.94 0.83 -12.82
N LEU A 103 7.03 -0.26 -12.05
CA LEU A 103 8.25 -0.72 -11.41
C LEU A 103 8.96 -1.76 -12.28
N PRO A 104 10.23 -1.54 -12.69
CA PRO A 104 10.97 -2.47 -13.54
C PRO A 104 11.00 -3.90 -13.01
N ARG A 105 11.03 -4.06 -11.68
CA ARG A 105 11.08 -5.36 -11.01
C ARG A 105 9.77 -6.15 -11.10
N LEU A 106 8.64 -5.48 -11.31
CA LEU A 106 7.33 -6.09 -11.47
C LEU A 106 6.87 -6.12 -12.93
N TRP A 107 7.68 -5.64 -13.87
CA TRP A 107 7.27 -5.48 -15.26
C TRP A 107 6.89 -6.81 -15.92
N TRP A 108 7.51 -7.92 -15.52
CA TRP A 108 7.14 -9.26 -15.99
C TRP A 108 5.71 -9.68 -15.63
N LEU A 109 5.10 -9.10 -14.58
CA LEU A 109 3.69 -9.29 -14.23
C LEU A 109 2.74 -8.42 -15.06
N CYS A 110 3.24 -7.32 -15.64
CA CYS A 110 2.43 -6.41 -16.46
C CYS A 110 1.64 -7.11 -17.58
N PRO A 111 2.25 -7.96 -18.45
CA PRO A 111 1.49 -8.64 -19.51
C PRO A 111 0.40 -9.56 -18.96
N LEU A 112 0.66 -10.26 -17.85
CA LEU A 112 -0.31 -11.14 -17.20
C LEU A 112 -1.50 -10.35 -16.62
N LEU A 113 -1.24 -9.16 -16.06
CA LEU A 113 -2.26 -8.29 -15.48
C LEU A 113 -3.03 -7.46 -16.52
N TYR A 114 -2.51 -7.33 -17.74
CA TYR A 114 -3.12 -6.58 -18.86
C TYR A 114 -3.80 -7.46 -19.92
N LEU A 115 -3.91 -8.77 -19.71
CA LEU A 115 -4.72 -9.63 -20.57
C LEU A 115 -6.17 -9.10 -20.67
N PRO A 116 -6.76 -9.00 -21.88
CA PRO A 116 -8.11 -8.49 -22.04
C PRO A 116 -9.10 -9.34 -21.25
N GLY A 117 -9.98 -8.71 -20.47
CA GLY A 117 -10.95 -9.42 -19.61
C GLY A 117 -10.40 -9.94 -18.27
N SER A 118 -9.11 -9.76 -17.98
CA SER A 118 -8.52 -10.24 -16.71
C SER A 118 -8.80 -9.33 -15.51
N LEU A 119 -9.12 -8.05 -15.72
CA LEU A 119 -9.29 -7.09 -14.63
C LEU A 119 -10.39 -7.46 -13.62
N PRO A 120 -11.59 -7.95 -14.01
CA PRO A 120 -12.60 -8.45 -13.07
C PRO A 120 -12.09 -9.63 -12.22
N LEU A 121 -11.30 -10.52 -12.81
CA LEU A 121 -10.67 -11.65 -12.11
C LEU A 121 -9.68 -11.13 -11.05
N TRP A 122 -8.82 -10.17 -11.42
CA TRP A 122 -7.87 -9.57 -10.48
C TRP A 122 -8.57 -8.78 -9.38
N GLN A 123 -9.66 -8.08 -9.67
CA GLN A 123 -10.48 -7.41 -8.66
C GLN A 123 -11.12 -8.41 -7.69
N TRP A 124 -11.64 -9.54 -8.18
CA TRP A 124 -12.15 -10.60 -7.34
C TRP A 124 -11.06 -11.18 -6.43
N LEU A 125 -9.89 -11.51 -7.00
CA LEU A 125 -8.77 -12.04 -6.23
C LEU A 125 -8.28 -11.04 -5.18
N TYR A 126 -8.17 -9.76 -5.55
CA TYR A 126 -7.77 -8.69 -4.64
C TYR A 126 -8.74 -8.57 -3.46
N ARG A 127 -10.07 -8.59 -3.71
CA ARG A 127 -11.07 -8.55 -2.63
C ARG A 127 -10.91 -9.70 -1.65
N ARG A 128 -10.67 -10.92 -2.14
CA ARG A 128 -10.40 -12.09 -1.27
C ARG A 128 -9.17 -11.90 -0.40
N ILE A 129 -8.13 -11.25 -0.91
CA ILE A 129 -6.91 -10.93 -0.15
C ILE A 129 -7.19 -9.79 0.84
N ALA A 130 -7.89 -8.73 0.42
CA ALA A 130 -8.26 -7.60 1.26
C ALA A 130 -9.12 -8.05 2.46
N ASP A 131 -10.10 -8.94 2.25
CA ASP A 131 -10.92 -9.54 3.32
C ASP A 131 -10.10 -10.41 4.28
N ARG A 132 -8.95 -10.91 3.82
CA ARG A 132 -8.01 -11.70 4.62
C ARG A 132 -6.87 -10.86 5.18
N ARG A 133 -6.70 -9.59 4.81
CA ARG A 133 -5.51 -8.80 5.14
C ARG A 133 -5.27 -8.68 6.64
N TYR A 134 -6.33 -8.56 7.44
CA TYR A 134 -6.21 -8.52 8.90
C TYR A 134 -5.79 -9.87 9.49
N ARG A 135 -6.21 -10.98 8.88
CA ARG A 135 -5.76 -12.33 9.25
C ARG A 135 -4.32 -12.62 8.79
N LEU A 136 -3.95 -12.16 7.61
CA LEU A 136 -2.57 -12.24 7.09
C LEU A 136 -1.63 -11.40 7.96
N ALA A 137 -2.06 -10.22 8.39
CA ALA A 137 -1.32 -9.38 9.34
C ALA A 137 -1.16 -10.04 10.73
N ALA A 138 -2.16 -10.81 11.18
CA ALA A 138 -2.07 -11.56 12.43
C ALA A 138 -1.09 -12.76 12.33
N GLY A 139 -0.96 -13.38 11.14
CA GLY A 139 -0.07 -14.51 10.92
C GLY A 139 1.43 -14.17 10.92
N GLU A 140 1.82 -12.92 10.63
CA GLU A 140 3.23 -12.52 10.58
C GLU A 140 3.83 -12.14 11.95
N SER A 141 3.01 -11.94 13.00
CA SER A 141 3.49 -11.86 14.40
C SER A 141 2.32 -11.97 15.39
N CYS A 142 1.93 -13.20 15.75
CA CYS A 142 1.26 -13.46 17.02
C CYS A 142 2.27 -14.10 17.97
N ASP A 143 3.31 -13.37 18.33
CA ASP A 143 4.22 -13.78 19.42
C ASP A 143 3.90 -13.06 20.74
N ASP A 144 2.84 -12.23 20.77
CA ASP A 144 2.54 -11.38 21.94
C ASP A 144 1.05 -11.25 22.27
N GLY A 145 0.28 -12.33 22.05
CA GLY A 145 -1.00 -12.61 22.73
C GLY A 145 -2.15 -11.58 22.68
N SER A 146 -2.04 -10.46 21.95
CA SER A 146 -2.88 -9.27 22.19
C SER A 146 -3.63 -8.74 20.97
N CYS A 147 -3.76 -9.50 19.89
CA CYS A 147 -4.57 -9.07 18.74
C CYS A 147 -6.06 -9.40 18.94
N ARG A 148 -6.81 -8.47 19.55
CA ARG A 148 -8.28 -8.44 19.49
C ARG A 148 -8.70 -7.90 18.12
N VAL A 149 -9.18 -8.81 17.26
CA VAL A 149 -9.88 -8.43 16.01
C VAL A 149 -11.13 -7.64 16.40
N PRO A 150 -11.34 -6.40 15.94
CA PRO A 150 -12.62 -5.75 16.11
C PRO A 150 -13.63 -6.50 15.23
N GLY A 151 -14.49 -7.28 15.88
CA GLY A 151 -15.66 -7.88 15.26
C GLY A 151 -16.49 -6.77 14.64
N LYS A 152 -16.70 -6.89 13.33
CA LYS A 152 -17.70 -6.08 12.64
C LYS A 152 -19.08 -6.42 13.23
N PRO A 153 -19.95 -5.44 13.52
CA PRO A 153 -21.29 -5.71 14.04
C PRO A 153 -22.12 -6.56 13.08
#